data_AF-A0A7J3IZ92-F1
#
_entry.id   AF-A0A7J3IZ92-F1
#
_cell.length_a   1.000
_cell.length_b   1.000
_cell.length_c   1.000
_cell.angle_alpha   90.00
_cell.angle_beta   90.00
_cell.angle_gamma   90.00
#
_symmetry.space_group_name_H-M   'P 1'
#
loop_
_entity.id
_entity.type
_entity.pdbx_description
1 polymer ?
#
loop_
_entity_poly.entity_id
_entity_poly.type
_entity_poly.pdbx_seq_one_letter_code
_entity_poly.pdbx_strand_id
1 'polypeptide(L)'
;MTDLHALIKFWSRKEPSLIFREIDKAKLVCDPFCGSGASGLSAVFKGASAFLSDINPVSIFIAYNSLNDKILEDETIKAVKELCWEIEKEVYTLDGSKVVNFAVWRTNYKCPSCGQKVNSITSSKVYCKKCGEMLFINDLIVDEKIVSLKFLTGGNSKDAKLIKSYSEIEDRLKIDWYPKGEFVYPATAIKFENGPHRPIEIRDLFTKRNLYVTSKLYLFIEKIWKEDQAQGDLLKFAFIASLANATKMIPHAKSSGPSWKIPRYWIPPLREERNFCRSFIKRIERLVVFKKWWLPLISNYKVTVAFHMKLPTTSGKFINICKADALEICKYLPKVDLVVLDPPHYGEINYFELTYLWQKWLEGKSRDKRFMDYDY
;
A
#
# COMPACT_ATOMS: atom_id res chain seq x y z
N MET A 1 7.43 18.85 13.20
CA MET A 1 8.03 18.34 11.95
C MET A 1 7.04 17.33 11.37
N THR A 2 6.65 17.48 10.12
CA THR A 2 5.72 16.54 9.48
C THR A 2 6.49 15.27 9.14
N ASP A 3 6.09 14.14 9.73
CA ASP A 3 6.79 12.87 9.60
C ASP A 3 6.63 12.29 8.18
N LEU A 4 7.74 12.12 7.44
CA LEU A 4 7.77 11.46 6.13
C LEU A 4 7.14 10.05 6.21
N HIS A 5 7.39 9.36 7.33
CA HIS A 5 6.87 8.03 7.59
C HIS A 5 5.36 8.03 7.85
N ALA A 6 4.74 9.19 8.05
CA ALA A 6 3.29 9.31 8.09
C ALA A 6 2.66 9.24 6.69
N LEU A 7 3.41 9.46 5.60
CA LEU A 7 2.91 9.42 4.22
C LEU A 7 2.64 8.01 3.73
N ILE A 8 3.43 7.03 4.13
CA ILE A 8 3.22 5.62 3.79
C ILE A 8 3.84 4.69 4.84
N LYS A 9 3.17 3.56 5.10
CA LYS A 9 3.77 2.49 5.90
C LYS A 9 4.83 1.78 5.07
N PHE A 10 6.08 2.23 5.16
CA PHE A 10 7.24 1.53 4.62
C PHE A 10 7.91 0.71 5.73
N TRP A 11 8.52 -0.43 5.41
CA TRP A 11 9.13 -1.33 6.40
C TRP A 11 10.64 -1.14 6.57
N SER A 12 11.33 -0.48 5.63
CA SER A 12 12.72 -0.03 5.79
C SER A 12 12.76 1.47 6.11
N ARG A 13 12.32 1.83 7.32
CA ARG A 13 12.30 3.24 7.73
C ARG A 13 13.63 3.59 8.35
N LYS A 14 14.42 4.37 7.63
CA LYS A 14 15.58 5.05 8.21
C LYS A 14 15.11 6.23 9.04
N GLU A 15 15.60 6.34 10.26
CA GLU A 15 15.32 7.45 11.15
C GLU A 15 16.07 8.70 10.65
N PRO A 16 15.38 9.73 10.13
CA PRO A 16 16.06 10.87 9.49
C PRO A 16 17.02 11.59 10.43
N SER A 17 16.74 11.57 11.74
CA SER A 17 17.58 12.18 12.76
C SER A 17 18.96 11.55 12.91
N LEU A 18 19.11 10.26 12.61
CA LEU A 18 20.42 9.61 12.56
C LEU A 18 21.23 10.08 11.35
N ILE A 19 20.59 10.15 10.18
CA ILE A 19 21.23 10.59 8.94
C ILE A 19 21.60 12.08 9.00
N PHE A 20 20.76 12.93 9.61
CA PHE A 20 21.02 14.36 9.74
C PHE A 20 22.36 14.66 10.43
N ARG A 21 22.75 13.86 11.42
CA ARG A 21 23.99 14.10 12.18
C ARG A 21 25.23 13.89 11.31
N GLU A 22 25.17 12.95 10.38
CA GLU A 22 26.29 12.58 9.52
C GLU A 22 26.42 13.50 8.29
N ILE A 23 25.33 14.15 7.85
CA ILE A 23 25.34 15.04 6.66
C ILE A 23 25.95 16.42 6.94
N ASP A 24 26.26 16.79 8.19
CA ASP A 24 26.51 18.18 8.60
C ASP A 24 27.62 18.93 7.81
N LYS A 25 28.57 18.20 7.19
CA LYS A 25 29.61 18.76 6.30
C LYS A 25 29.54 18.30 4.85
N ALA A 26 28.62 17.40 4.51
CA ALA A 26 28.48 16.85 3.17
C ALA A 26 27.71 17.82 2.27
N LYS A 27 28.26 18.11 1.08
CA LYS A 27 27.56 18.87 0.02
C LYS A 27 26.87 17.94 -0.95
N LEU A 28 27.40 16.74 -1.14
CA LEU A 28 26.88 15.72 -2.02
C LEU A 28 26.80 14.36 -1.32
N VAL A 29 25.58 13.83 -1.21
CA VAL A 29 25.26 12.56 -0.55
C VAL A 29 24.84 11.52 -1.59
N CYS A 30 25.19 10.26 -1.37
CA CYS A 30 24.65 9.13 -2.10
C CYS A 30 23.94 8.15 -1.15
N ASP A 31 22.78 7.64 -1.54
CA ASP A 31 22.15 6.47 -0.91
C ASP A 31 21.72 5.49 -2.01
N PRO A 32 22.46 4.38 -2.22
CA PRO A 32 22.14 3.42 -3.27
C PRO A 32 21.02 2.42 -2.89
N PHE A 33 20.45 2.55 -1.68
CA PHE A 33 19.35 1.75 -1.15
C PHE A 33 18.28 2.67 -0.52
N CYS A 34 17.85 3.67 -1.27
CA CYS A 34 17.16 4.83 -0.72
C CYS A 34 15.79 4.53 -0.14
N GLY A 35 15.16 3.40 -0.52
CA GLY A 35 13.83 3.01 -0.04
C GLY A 35 12.82 4.13 -0.24
N SER A 36 12.20 4.60 0.84
CA SER A 36 11.22 5.69 0.82
C SER A 36 11.82 7.10 0.69
N GLY A 37 13.14 7.25 0.56
CA GLY A 37 13.81 8.53 0.32
C GLY A 37 14.18 9.34 1.57
N ALA A 38 14.29 8.71 2.75
CA ALA A 38 14.67 9.39 3.99
C ALA A 38 16.00 10.15 3.88
N SER A 39 17.00 9.57 3.20
CA SER A 39 18.30 10.23 2.98
C SER A 39 18.19 11.49 2.11
N GLY A 40 17.26 11.50 1.15
CA GLY A 40 16.97 12.67 0.32
C GLY A 40 16.32 13.79 1.12
N LEU A 41 15.36 13.45 1.97
CA LEU A 41 14.80 14.39 2.96
C LEU A 41 15.95 14.96 3.81
N SER A 42 16.84 14.10 4.29
CA SER A 42 17.94 14.51 5.14
C SER A 42 18.93 15.47 4.47
N ALA A 43 19.23 15.23 3.19
CA ALA A 43 20.08 16.10 2.39
C ALA A 43 19.46 17.51 2.22
N VAL A 44 18.16 17.60 1.91
CA VAL A 44 17.49 18.89 1.67
C VAL A 44 17.56 19.80 2.89
N PHE A 45 17.27 19.28 4.08
CA PHE A 45 17.36 20.02 5.34
C PHE A 45 18.76 20.54 5.66
N LYS A 46 19.80 19.82 5.23
CA LYS A 46 21.19 20.22 5.42
C LYS A 46 21.74 21.06 4.28
N GLY A 47 20.94 21.33 3.25
CA GLY A 47 21.38 22.11 2.10
C GLY A 47 22.22 21.32 1.10
N ALA A 48 22.30 20.00 1.23
CA ALA A 48 23.10 19.10 0.40
C ALA A 48 22.31 18.60 -0.81
N SER A 49 23.03 18.27 -1.89
CA SER A 49 22.44 17.54 -3.03
C SER A 49 22.55 16.03 -2.81
N ALA A 50 21.68 15.26 -3.45
CA ALA A 50 21.67 13.80 -3.28
C ALA A 50 21.49 13.02 -4.58
N PHE A 51 22.20 11.90 -4.67
CA PHE A 51 21.91 10.79 -5.57
C PHE A 51 21.27 9.65 -4.78
N LEU A 52 20.05 9.29 -5.14
CA LEU A 52 19.27 8.25 -4.51
C LEU A 52 19.00 7.16 -5.55
N SER A 53 19.21 5.89 -5.18
CA SER A 53 18.77 4.77 -6.00
C SER A 53 18.22 3.64 -5.18
N ASP A 54 17.44 2.80 -5.84
CA ASP A 54 16.86 1.57 -5.32
C ASP A 54 16.53 0.70 -6.52
N ILE A 55 16.68 -0.61 -6.37
CA ILE A 55 16.35 -1.56 -7.43
C ILE A 55 14.82 -1.68 -7.62
N ASN A 56 14.06 -1.45 -6.54
CA ASN A 56 12.61 -1.57 -6.51
C ASN A 56 11.94 -0.31 -7.11
N PRO A 57 11.18 -0.44 -8.22
CA PRO A 57 10.52 0.70 -8.85
C PRO A 57 9.46 1.35 -7.96
N VAL A 58 8.84 0.61 -7.04
CA VAL A 58 7.87 1.16 -6.09
C VAL A 58 8.56 2.05 -5.06
N SER A 59 9.76 1.68 -4.57
CA SER A 59 10.58 2.53 -3.71
C SER A 59 10.89 3.85 -4.39
N ILE A 60 11.34 3.81 -5.65
CA ILE A 60 11.64 5.00 -6.46
C ILE A 60 10.43 5.89 -6.64
N PHE A 61 9.27 5.29 -6.94
CA PHE A 61 8.02 6.03 -7.05
C PHE A 61 7.63 6.72 -5.73
N ILE A 62 7.77 6.04 -4.59
CA ILE A 62 7.50 6.60 -3.26
C ILE A 62 8.47 7.74 -2.94
N ALA A 63 9.77 7.52 -3.13
CA ALA A 63 10.80 8.52 -2.84
C ALA A 63 10.58 9.79 -3.68
N TYR A 64 10.33 9.63 -4.99
CA TYR A 64 10.06 10.77 -5.88
C TYR A 64 8.80 11.54 -5.50
N ASN A 65 7.67 10.85 -5.30
CA ASN A 65 6.42 11.53 -4.97
C ASN A 65 6.41 12.11 -3.56
N SER A 66 7.27 11.63 -2.67
CA SER A 66 7.49 12.27 -1.37
C SER A 66 8.30 13.55 -1.52
N LEU A 67 9.44 13.48 -2.22
CA LEU A 67 10.46 14.54 -2.25
C LEU A 67 10.24 15.61 -3.32
N ASN A 68 9.46 15.37 -4.37
CA ASN A 68 9.24 16.37 -5.42
C ASN A 68 8.44 17.60 -4.94
N ASP A 69 8.42 18.64 -5.76
CA ASP A 69 7.75 19.92 -5.52
C ASP A 69 6.26 19.94 -5.94
N LYS A 70 5.71 18.79 -6.37
CA LYS A 70 4.34 18.70 -6.88
C LYS A 70 3.32 18.69 -5.75
N ILE A 71 2.19 19.36 -5.99
CA ILE A 71 1.06 19.44 -5.07
C ILE A 71 -0.23 19.02 -5.80
N LEU A 72 -1.18 18.47 -5.05
CA LEU A 72 -2.51 18.19 -5.60
C LEU A 72 -3.27 19.51 -5.78
N GLU A 73 -3.94 19.66 -6.92
CA GLU A 73 -4.82 20.79 -7.22
C GLU A 73 -6.15 20.67 -6.46
N ASP A 74 -6.76 21.81 -6.13
CA ASP A 74 -8.00 21.85 -5.36
C ASP A 74 -9.16 21.22 -6.13
N GLU A 75 -9.21 21.41 -7.46
CA GLU A 75 -10.18 20.78 -8.37
C GLU A 75 -10.04 19.26 -8.36
N THR A 76 -8.80 18.76 -8.43
CA THR A 76 -8.50 17.33 -8.35
C THR A 76 -8.94 16.75 -7.00
N ILE A 77 -8.64 17.43 -5.89
CA ILE A 77 -9.07 17.01 -4.55
C ILE A 77 -10.59 17.00 -4.44
N LYS A 78 -11.27 18.01 -4.98
CA LYS A 78 -12.73 18.11 -4.99
C LYS A 78 -13.36 16.94 -5.77
N ALA A 79 -12.88 16.66 -6.98
CA ALA A 79 -13.40 15.59 -7.81
C ALA A 79 -13.24 14.20 -7.14
N VAL A 80 -12.09 13.95 -6.49
CA VAL A 80 -11.88 12.70 -5.72
C VAL A 80 -12.82 12.60 -4.52
N LYS A 81 -13.06 13.71 -3.81
CA LYS A 81 -14.00 13.76 -2.68
C LYS A 81 -15.43 13.50 -3.12
N GLU A 82 -15.86 14.08 -4.24
CA GLU A 82 -17.18 13.85 -4.84
C GLU A 82 -17.37 12.37 -5.21
N LEU A 83 -16.42 11.78 -5.94
CA LEU A 83 -16.46 10.35 -6.27
C LEU A 83 -16.48 9.47 -5.01
N CYS A 84 -15.67 9.78 -4.00
CA CYS A 84 -15.69 9.05 -2.73
C CYS A 84 -17.03 9.16 -2.00
N TRP A 85 -17.69 10.31 -2.07
CA TRP A 85 -19.01 10.52 -1.47
C TRP A 85 -20.09 9.70 -2.19
N GLU A 86 -20.08 9.69 -3.53
CA GLU A 86 -20.99 8.88 -4.33
C GLU A 86 -20.83 7.39 -4.03
N ILE A 87 -19.59 6.90 -4.03
CA ILE A 87 -19.30 5.49 -3.71
C ILE A 87 -19.71 5.16 -2.27
N GLU A 88 -19.50 6.06 -1.32
CA GLU A 88 -19.90 5.84 0.08
C GLU A 88 -21.42 5.74 0.25
N LYS A 89 -22.16 6.59 -0.45
CA LYS A 89 -23.62 6.51 -0.52
C LYS A 89 -24.08 5.19 -1.16
N GLU A 90 -23.40 4.76 -2.22
CA GLU A 90 -23.73 3.55 -2.98
C GLU A 90 -23.48 2.26 -2.19
N VAL A 91 -22.32 2.15 -1.52
CA VAL A 91 -21.85 0.86 -1.01
C VAL A 91 -21.64 0.78 0.50
N TYR A 92 -21.55 1.91 1.21
CA TYR A 92 -21.34 1.92 2.67
C TYR A 92 -22.53 2.47 3.44
N THR A 93 -23.62 2.90 2.79
CA THR A 93 -24.75 3.54 3.46
C THR A 93 -25.97 2.62 3.49
N LEU A 94 -26.53 2.41 4.69
CA LEU A 94 -27.79 1.68 4.91
C LEU A 94 -28.94 2.65 5.20
N ASP A 95 -30.16 2.26 4.83
CA ASP A 95 -31.39 3.03 5.09
C ASP A 95 -31.29 4.52 4.67
N GLY A 96 -30.52 4.79 3.61
CA GLY A 96 -30.27 6.13 3.07
C GLY A 96 -29.45 7.08 3.95
N SER A 97 -29.08 6.71 5.18
CA SER A 97 -28.46 7.63 6.15
C SER A 97 -27.39 7.02 7.07
N LYS A 98 -27.42 5.71 7.30
CA LYS A 98 -26.52 5.02 8.22
C LYS A 98 -25.23 4.61 7.53
N VAL A 99 -24.23 5.49 7.56
CA VAL A 99 -22.90 5.22 6.96
C VAL A 99 -22.11 4.24 7.83
N VAL A 100 -21.75 3.10 7.26
CA VAL A 100 -20.87 2.10 7.85
C VAL A 100 -19.42 2.55 7.72
N ASN A 101 -18.74 2.67 8.86
CA ASN A 101 -17.31 2.97 8.93
C ASN A 101 -16.47 1.70 8.70
N PHE A 102 -16.88 0.58 9.30
CA PHE A 102 -16.34 -0.74 8.98
C PHE A 102 -17.30 -1.87 9.39
N ALA A 103 -17.23 -2.99 8.67
CA ALA A 103 -17.87 -4.25 9.02
C ALA A 103 -16.84 -5.21 9.62
N VAL A 104 -17.21 -5.92 10.69
CA VAL A 104 -16.37 -6.95 11.29
C VAL A 104 -16.74 -8.29 10.68
N TRP A 105 -15.77 -8.93 10.02
CA TRP A 105 -15.92 -10.26 9.43
C TRP A 105 -15.31 -11.33 10.33
N ARG A 106 -15.93 -12.51 10.31
CA ARG A 106 -15.42 -13.73 10.93
C ARG A 106 -15.35 -14.85 9.90
N THR A 107 -14.17 -15.43 9.77
CA THR A 107 -13.97 -16.70 9.07
C THR A 107 -14.16 -17.87 10.03
N ASN A 108 -15.00 -18.82 9.63
CA ASN A 108 -15.13 -20.12 10.28
C ASN A 108 -14.63 -21.18 9.30
N TYR A 109 -13.82 -22.11 9.79
CA TYR A 109 -13.34 -23.24 9.00
C TYR A 109 -14.19 -24.46 9.31
N LYS A 110 -14.59 -25.22 8.29
CA LYS A 110 -15.38 -26.44 8.44
C LYS A 110 -14.69 -27.61 7.76
N CYS A 111 -14.78 -28.79 8.37
CA CYS A 111 -14.34 -30.05 7.77
C CYS A 111 -15.18 -30.35 6.52
N PRO A 112 -14.55 -30.68 5.38
CA PRO A 112 -15.26 -30.98 4.13
C PRO A 112 -16.13 -32.23 4.24
N SER A 113 -15.70 -33.26 4.97
CA SER A 113 -16.41 -34.53 5.03
C SER A 113 -17.60 -34.56 5.99
N CYS A 114 -17.56 -33.81 7.09
CA CYS A 114 -18.63 -33.87 8.11
C CYS A 114 -19.20 -32.52 8.52
N GLY A 115 -18.70 -31.40 7.97
CA GLY A 115 -19.17 -30.05 8.25
C GLY A 115 -18.82 -29.48 9.64
N GLN A 116 -18.13 -30.26 10.48
CA GLN A 116 -17.76 -29.83 11.83
C GLN A 116 -16.84 -28.61 11.79
N LYS A 117 -17.09 -27.62 12.65
CA LYS A 117 -16.21 -26.46 12.81
C LYS A 117 -14.83 -26.89 13.29
N VAL A 118 -13.80 -26.40 12.61
CA VAL A 118 -12.39 -26.62 12.95
C VAL A 118 -11.89 -25.38 13.68
N ASN A 119 -11.65 -25.53 14.99
CA ASN A 119 -11.14 -24.46 15.85
C ASN A 119 -9.62 -24.54 15.93
N SER A 120 -8.94 -23.39 15.84
CA SER A 120 -7.49 -23.24 15.95
C SER A 120 -6.71 -23.88 14.80
N ILE A 121 -6.31 -23.07 13.82
CA ILE A 121 -5.36 -23.45 12.79
C ILE A 121 -4.00 -22.92 13.22
N THR A 122 -3.24 -23.75 13.93
CA THR A 122 -1.86 -23.45 14.37
C THR A 122 -0.82 -24.22 13.57
N SER A 123 -1.26 -25.19 12.76
CA SER A 123 -0.43 -26.09 11.96
C SER A 123 -1.04 -26.27 10.58
N SER A 124 -0.19 -26.61 9.60
CA SER A 124 -0.59 -26.93 8.22
C SER A 124 -1.52 -28.16 8.12
N LYS A 125 -1.49 -29.03 9.14
CA LYS A 125 -2.32 -30.22 9.29
C LYS A 125 -3.22 -30.09 10.52
N VAL A 126 -4.49 -30.44 10.40
CA VAL A 126 -5.45 -30.43 11.51
C VAL A 126 -6.33 -31.68 11.43
N TYR A 127 -6.57 -32.33 12.56
CA TYR A 127 -7.49 -33.47 12.63
C TYR A 127 -8.90 -33.01 13.00
N CYS A 128 -9.90 -33.50 12.26
CA CYS A 128 -11.29 -33.21 12.57
C CYS A 128 -11.72 -33.95 13.84
N LYS A 129 -12.15 -33.20 14.87
CA LYS A 129 -12.59 -33.77 16.15
C LYS A 129 -13.84 -34.66 16.08
N LYS A 130 -14.56 -34.65 14.96
CA LYS A 130 -15.79 -35.43 14.78
C LYS A 130 -15.56 -36.71 13.98
N CYS A 131 -15.01 -36.62 12.77
CA CYS A 131 -14.78 -37.79 11.90
C CYS A 131 -13.36 -38.35 11.97
N GLY A 132 -12.44 -37.72 12.69
CA GLY A 132 -11.05 -38.17 12.80
C GLY A 132 -10.18 -37.90 11.57
N GLU A 133 -10.76 -37.38 10.48
CA GLU A 133 -10.07 -37.14 9.23
C GLU A 133 -8.91 -36.14 9.39
N MET A 134 -7.78 -36.46 8.75
CA MET A 134 -6.65 -35.54 8.62
C MET A 134 -6.93 -34.56 7.49
N LEU A 135 -6.91 -33.26 7.78
CA LEU A 135 -7.20 -32.19 6.84
C LEU A 135 -5.99 -31.28 6.70
N PHE A 136 -5.72 -30.81 5.48
CA PHE A 136 -4.83 -29.67 5.28
C PHE A 136 -5.65 -28.37 5.34
N ILE A 137 -5.00 -27.26 5.70
CA ILE A 137 -5.64 -25.93 5.74
C ILE A 137 -6.39 -25.61 4.44
N ASN A 138 -5.82 -26.03 3.31
CA ASN A 138 -6.37 -25.76 1.98
C ASN A 138 -7.65 -26.56 1.67
N ASP A 139 -7.89 -27.67 2.39
CA ASP A 139 -9.06 -28.53 2.18
C ASP A 139 -10.27 -28.08 3.01
N LEU A 140 -10.07 -27.11 3.91
CA LEU A 140 -11.12 -26.63 4.80
C LEU A 140 -12.12 -25.76 4.03
N ILE A 141 -13.40 -26.04 4.25
CA ILE A 141 -14.47 -25.17 3.77
C ILE A 141 -14.40 -23.87 4.56
N VAL A 142 -14.29 -22.74 3.83
CA VAL A 142 -14.20 -21.41 4.40
C VAL A 142 -15.58 -20.75 4.39
N ASP A 143 -16.11 -20.47 5.59
CA ASP A 143 -17.40 -19.80 5.80
C ASP A 143 -17.15 -18.41 6.42
N GLU A 144 -17.25 -17.37 5.58
CA GLU A 144 -17.04 -15.98 5.98
C GLU A 144 -18.38 -15.28 6.21
N LYS A 145 -18.53 -14.62 7.36
CA LYS A 145 -19.73 -13.83 7.65
C LYS A 145 -19.44 -12.55 8.41
N ILE A 146 -20.27 -11.56 8.21
CA ILE A 146 -20.27 -10.33 9.00
C ILE A 146 -20.89 -10.63 10.38
N VAL A 147 -20.23 -10.17 11.44
CA VAL A 147 -20.69 -10.34 12.84
C VAL A 147 -21.12 -9.04 13.50
N SER A 148 -20.68 -7.89 12.98
CA SER A 148 -21.14 -6.58 13.45
C SER A 148 -20.79 -5.46 12.48
N LEU A 149 -21.56 -4.37 12.52
CA LEU A 149 -21.35 -3.15 11.77
C LEU A 149 -21.04 -1.98 12.70
N LYS A 150 -19.94 -1.26 12.44
CA LYS A 150 -19.63 0.00 13.11
C LYS A 150 -20.08 1.16 12.23
N PHE A 151 -20.95 2.03 12.76
CA PHE A 151 -21.39 3.24 12.05
C PHE A 151 -20.49 4.44 12.32
N LEU A 152 -20.48 5.38 11.37
CA LEU A 152 -19.70 6.61 11.45
C LEU A 152 -20.18 7.53 12.57
N THR A 153 -21.50 7.59 12.81
CA THR A 153 -22.13 8.38 13.91
C THR A 153 -21.83 7.83 15.30
N GLY A 154 -21.14 6.69 15.40
CA GLY A 154 -20.97 5.94 16.64
C GLY A 154 -21.91 4.75 16.73
N GLY A 155 -21.74 3.93 17.77
CA GLY A 155 -22.51 2.69 17.93
C GLY A 155 -21.97 1.50 17.13
N ASN A 156 -22.33 0.30 17.58
CA ASN A 156 -22.01 -0.97 16.94
C ASN A 156 -23.31 -1.77 16.88
N SER A 157 -23.65 -2.34 15.72
CA SER A 157 -24.86 -3.14 15.55
C SER A 157 -24.53 -4.59 15.22
N LYS A 158 -25.24 -5.50 15.87
CA LYS A 158 -25.28 -6.93 15.55
C LYS A 158 -26.65 -7.35 14.99
N ASP A 159 -27.47 -6.37 14.61
CA ASP A 159 -28.80 -6.61 14.07
C ASP A 159 -28.71 -7.40 12.76
N ALA A 160 -29.42 -8.54 12.72
CA ALA A 160 -29.35 -9.47 11.60
C ALA A 160 -29.94 -8.88 10.31
N LYS A 161 -30.94 -7.99 10.40
CA LYS A 161 -31.54 -7.36 9.22
C LYS A 161 -30.56 -6.37 8.61
N LEU A 162 -29.93 -5.51 9.41
CA LEU A 162 -28.92 -4.56 8.95
C LEU A 162 -27.70 -5.26 8.33
N ILE A 163 -27.23 -6.34 8.96
CA ILE A 163 -26.13 -7.16 8.41
C ILE A 163 -26.53 -7.77 7.06
N LYS A 164 -27.74 -8.32 6.96
CA LYS A 164 -28.26 -8.89 5.71
C LYS A 164 -28.36 -7.82 4.63
N SER A 165 -28.99 -6.68 4.90
CA SER A 165 -29.08 -5.55 3.97
C SER A 165 -27.71 -5.08 3.50
N TYR A 166 -26.72 -5.02 4.39
CA TYR A 166 -25.35 -4.65 4.03
C TYR A 166 -24.73 -5.69 3.08
N SER A 167 -24.87 -6.97 3.39
CA SER A 167 -24.35 -8.06 2.56
C SER A 167 -24.97 -8.06 1.16
N GLU A 168 -26.28 -7.88 1.05
CA GLU A 168 -27.02 -7.86 -0.23
C GLU A 168 -26.59 -6.73 -1.17
N ILE A 169 -25.94 -5.68 -0.65
CA ILE A 169 -25.33 -4.66 -1.52
C ILE A 169 -24.25 -5.28 -2.39
N GLU A 170 -23.49 -6.27 -1.91
CA GLU A 170 -22.41 -6.88 -2.70
C GLU A 170 -22.93 -7.61 -3.94
N ASP A 171 -24.14 -8.18 -3.88
CA ASP A 171 -24.69 -9.03 -4.93
C ASP A 171 -24.84 -8.28 -6.25
N ARG A 172 -25.22 -7.00 -6.18
CA ARG A 172 -25.38 -6.12 -7.36
C ARG A 172 -24.09 -5.47 -7.87
N LEU A 173 -22.97 -5.57 -7.15
CA LEU A 173 -21.72 -4.91 -7.56
C LEU A 173 -21.07 -5.66 -8.71
N LYS A 174 -20.74 -4.89 -9.77
CA LYS A 174 -19.96 -5.35 -10.92
C LYS A 174 -18.61 -4.66 -10.91
N ILE A 175 -17.54 -5.44 -10.96
CA ILE A 175 -16.16 -4.94 -10.85
C ILE A 175 -15.58 -4.87 -12.26
N ASP A 176 -15.28 -3.66 -12.72
CA ASP A 176 -14.80 -3.43 -14.08
C ASP A 176 -13.35 -3.88 -14.29
N TRP A 177 -12.46 -3.56 -13.35
CA TRP A 177 -11.04 -3.88 -13.48
C TRP A 177 -10.34 -4.01 -12.12
N TYR A 178 -9.41 -4.95 -12.03
CA TYR A 178 -8.46 -5.05 -10.94
C TYR A 178 -7.22 -5.80 -11.44
N PRO A 179 -6.04 -5.58 -10.83
CA PRO A 179 -4.86 -6.30 -11.25
C PRO A 179 -4.98 -7.80 -10.96
N LYS A 180 -4.60 -8.62 -11.93
CA LYS A 180 -4.51 -10.07 -11.77
C LYS A 180 -3.12 -10.43 -11.25
N GLY A 181 -3.04 -11.50 -10.47
CA GLY A 181 -1.78 -12.00 -9.97
C GLY A 181 -1.95 -13.01 -8.85
N GLU A 182 -1.02 -13.95 -8.81
CA GLU A 182 -0.82 -14.91 -7.73
C GLU A 182 0.37 -14.46 -6.86
N PHE A 183 0.56 -15.07 -5.70
CA PHE A 183 1.67 -14.79 -4.79
C PHE A 183 2.80 -15.81 -5.00
N VAL A 184 3.39 -15.75 -6.20
CA VAL A 184 4.52 -16.60 -6.64
C VAL A 184 5.61 -15.72 -7.23
N TYR A 185 6.87 -16.14 -7.11
CA TYR A 185 7.99 -15.43 -7.71
C TYR A 185 7.90 -15.45 -9.24
N PRO A 186 8.18 -14.32 -9.91
CA PRO A 186 8.10 -14.20 -11.37
C PRO A 186 8.84 -15.32 -12.10
N ALA A 187 8.24 -15.81 -13.20
CA ALA A 187 8.78 -16.91 -14.00
C ALA A 187 9.08 -18.22 -13.23
N THR A 188 8.57 -18.38 -12.01
CA THR A 188 8.75 -19.60 -11.20
C THR A 188 7.41 -20.17 -10.72
N ALA A 189 7.44 -21.38 -10.17
CA ALA A 189 6.35 -21.97 -9.40
C ALA A 189 6.53 -21.81 -7.88
N ILE A 190 7.53 -21.04 -7.45
CA ILE A 190 7.89 -20.88 -6.03
C ILE A 190 6.92 -19.87 -5.41
N LYS A 191 6.23 -20.29 -4.35
CA LYS A 191 5.32 -19.41 -3.60
C LYS A 191 6.10 -18.40 -2.78
N PHE A 192 5.51 -17.22 -2.59
CA PHE A 192 5.99 -16.23 -1.65
C PHE A 192 6.12 -16.82 -0.23
N GLU A 193 7.25 -16.56 0.41
CA GLU A 193 7.56 -16.99 1.77
C GLU A 193 6.63 -16.29 2.79
N ASN A 194 6.44 -14.99 2.61
CA ASN A 194 5.50 -14.16 3.38
C ASN A 194 4.17 -13.99 2.64
N GLY A 195 3.86 -14.90 1.72
CA GLY A 195 2.59 -15.02 1.04
C GLY A 195 1.43 -15.44 1.96
N PRO A 196 0.20 -15.47 1.40
CA PRO A 196 -0.96 -15.97 2.10
C PRO A 196 -0.85 -17.48 2.37
N HIS A 197 -1.39 -17.91 3.51
CA HIS A 197 -1.34 -19.32 3.94
C HIS A 197 -2.14 -20.29 3.06
N ARG A 198 -2.96 -19.76 2.15
CA ARG A 198 -3.78 -20.50 1.20
C ARG A 198 -3.50 -19.98 -0.22
N PRO A 199 -3.61 -20.82 -1.26
CA PRO A 199 -3.49 -20.36 -2.64
C PRO A 199 -4.66 -19.42 -2.93
N ILE A 200 -4.37 -18.14 -3.04
CA ILE A 200 -5.32 -17.10 -3.41
C ILE A 200 -4.69 -16.16 -4.42
N GLU A 201 -5.55 -15.43 -5.12
CA GLU A 201 -5.13 -14.36 -6.03
C GLU A 201 -5.30 -13.00 -5.36
N ILE A 202 -4.79 -11.95 -6.02
CA ILE A 202 -4.91 -10.56 -5.54
C ILE A 202 -6.37 -10.20 -5.20
N ARG A 203 -7.35 -10.65 -6.01
CA ARG A 203 -8.77 -10.34 -5.77
C ARG A 203 -9.27 -10.83 -4.41
N ASP A 204 -8.75 -11.96 -3.93
CA ASP A 204 -9.21 -12.61 -2.70
C ASP A 204 -8.66 -11.93 -1.44
N LEU A 205 -7.66 -11.06 -1.58
CA LEU A 205 -7.24 -10.15 -0.50
C LEU A 205 -8.31 -9.11 -0.19
N PHE A 206 -9.34 -8.94 -1.02
CA PHE A 206 -10.39 -7.94 -0.83
C PHE A 206 -11.73 -8.63 -0.62
N THR A 207 -12.65 -7.96 0.06
CA THR A 207 -14.08 -8.31 -0.05
C THR A 207 -14.61 -7.79 -1.39
N LYS A 208 -15.74 -8.33 -1.87
CA LYS A 208 -16.27 -7.94 -3.18
C LYS A 208 -16.55 -6.43 -3.22
N ARG A 209 -17.10 -5.87 -2.13
CA ARG A 209 -17.27 -4.43 -1.95
C ARG A 209 -15.97 -3.65 -2.05
N ASN A 210 -14.96 -4.01 -1.27
CA ASN A 210 -13.72 -3.24 -1.27
C ASN A 210 -12.94 -3.38 -2.59
N LEU A 211 -13.04 -4.51 -3.28
CA LEU A 211 -12.49 -4.67 -4.62
C LEU A 211 -13.22 -3.77 -5.64
N TYR A 212 -14.55 -3.68 -5.55
CA TYR A 212 -15.34 -2.73 -6.35
C TYR A 212 -14.91 -1.28 -6.10
N VAL A 213 -14.82 -0.85 -4.84
CA VAL A 213 -14.46 0.52 -4.49
C VAL A 213 -13.04 0.87 -4.94
N THR A 214 -12.07 -0.01 -4.70
CA THR A 214 -10.68 0.20 -5.15
C THR A 214 -10.57 0.22 -6.66
N SER A 215 -11.26 -0.67 -7.37
CA SER A 215 -11.38 -0.66 -8.84
C SER A 215 -11.88 0.68 -9.36
N LYS A 216 -13.03 1.14 -8.86
CA LYS A 216 -13.70 2.37 -9.32
C LYS A 216 -12.85 3.61 -9.07
N LEU A 217 -12.24 3.72 -7.88
CA LEU A 217 -11.32 4.81 -7.56
C LEU A 217 -10.05 4.75 -8.43
N TYR A 218 -9.45 3.58 -8.62
CA TYR A 218 -8.21 3.47 -9.36
C TYR A 218 -8.39 3.81 -10.85
N LEU A 219 -9.49 3.37 -11.46
CA LEU A 219 -9.82 3.74 -12.85
C LEU A 219 -9.99 5.26 -13.01
N PHE A 220 -10.59 5.93 -12.02
CA PHE A 220 -10.69 7.38 -12.00
C PHE A 220 -9.30 8.05 -11.86
N ILE A 221 -8.45 7.54 -10.99
CA ILE A 221 -7.05 7.99 -10.86
C ILE A 221 -6.29 7.82 -12.17
N GLU A 222 -6.47 6.70 -12.87
CA GLU A 222 -5.83 6.47 -14.18
C GLU A 222 -6.36 7.39 -15.28
N LYS A 223 -7.63 7.81 -15.21
CA LYS A 223 -8.16 8.84 -16.10
C LYS A 223 -7.43 10.16 -15.88
N ILE A 224 -7.34 10.61 -14.63
CA ILE A 224 -6.57 11.83 -14.27
C ILE A 224 -5.12 11.68 -14.71
N TRP A 225 -4.49 10.54 -14.43
CA TRP A 225 -3.09 10.30 -14.78
C TRP A 225 -2.78 10.40 -16.28
N LYS A 226 -3.74 10.06 -17.14
CA LYS A 226 -3.59 10.21 -18.60
C LYS A 226 -3.62 11.68 -19.04
N GLU A 227 -4.32 12.54 -18.31
CA GLU A 227 -4.46 13.97 -18.59
C GLU A 227 -3.33 14.77 -17.92
N ASP A 228 -3.06 14.48 -16.64
CA ASP A 228 -1.98 15.04 -15.83
C ASP A 228 -1.28 13.93 -15.01
N GLN A 229 -0.07 13.58 -15.43
CA GLN A 229 0.72 12.54 -14.77
C GLN A 229 1.13 12.92 -13.34
N ALA A 230 1.38 14.20 -13.04
CA ALA A 230 1.80 14.64 -11.71
C ALA A 230 0.64 14.52 -10.71
N GLN A 231 -0.56 14.97 -11.08
CA GLN A 231 -1.76 14.78 -10.26
C GLN A 231 -2.06 13.28 -10.07
N GLY A 232 -2.03 12.52 -11.17
CA GLY A 232 -2.26 11.08 -11.15
C GLY A 232 -1.26 10.32 -10.27
N ASP A 233 0.03 10.68 -10.31
CA ASP A 233 1.07 10.04 -9.49
C ASP A 233 0.89 10.35 -7.99
N LEU A 234 0.53 11.58 -7.62
CA LEU A 234 0.22 11.92 -6.23
C LEU A 234 -1.02 11.15 -5.72
N LEU A 235 -2.05 10.98 -6.55
CA LEU A 235 -3.21 10.17 -6.22
C LEU A 235 -2.88 8.68 -6.14
N LYS A 236 -2.09 8.12 -7.06
CA LYS A 236 -1.57 6.74 -7.01
C LYS A 236 -0.76 6.52 -5.73
N PHE A 237 0.05 7.49 -5.32
CA PHE A 237 0.81 7.43 -4.07
C PHE A 237 -0.11 7.38 -2.84
N ALA A 238 -1.11 8.26 -2.76
CA ALA A 238 -2.11 8.20 -1.69
C ALA A 238 -2.92 6.89 -1.73
N PHE A 239 -3.15 6.33 -2.91
CA PHE A 239 -3.89 5.08 -3.09
C PHE A 239 -3.11 3.90 -2.51
N ILE A 240 -1.86 3.66 -2.93
CA ILE A 240 -1.05 2.55 -2.38
C ILE A 240 -0.83 2.68 -0.88
N ALA A 241 -0.67 3.92 -0.38
CA ALA A 241 -0.49 4.19 1.04
C ALA A 241 -1.76 3.95 1.88
N SER A 242 -2.94 3.89 1.25
CA SER A 242 -4.20 3.56 1.92
C SER A 242 -4.68 2.13 1.65
N LEU A 243 -4.18 1.50 0.58
CA LEU A 243 -4.70 0.24 0.00
C LEU A 243 -4.85 -0.91 1.00
N ALA A 244 -3.94 -1.05 1.96
CA ALA A 244 -4.05 -2.07 3.00
C ALA A 244 -5.38 -2.01 3.75
N ASN A 245 -5.97 -0.82 3.94
CA ASN A 245 -7.28 -0.64 4.59
C ASN A 245 -8.46 -1.17 3.77
N ALA A 246 -8.30 -1.35 2.46
CA ALA A 246 -9.31 -2.02 1.63
C ALA A 246 -9.21 -3.55 1.72
N THR A 247 -8.08 -4.09 2.15
CA THR A 247 -7.87 -5.55 2.19
C THR A 247 -8.48 -6.20 3.43
N LYS A 248 -8.68 -7.51 3.34
CA LYS A 248 -9.03 -8.41 4.44
C LYS A 248 -7.89 -8.57 5.47
N MET A 249 -6.74 -7.91 5.30
CA MET A 249 -5.58 -8.07 6.18
C MET A 249 -5.67 -7.26 7.47
N ILE A 250 -6.67 -6.37 7.62
CA ILE A 250 -6.79 -5.51 8.81
C ILE A 250 -7.44 -6.30 9.96
N PRO A 251 -6.70 -6.64 11.03
CA PRO A 251 -7.26 -7.40 12.14
C PRO A 251 -8.20 -6.53 12.96
N HIS A 252 -9.32 -7.10 13.40
CA HIS A 252 -10.19 -6.43 14.37
C HIS A 252 -9.65 -6.65 15.77
N ALA A 253 -9.13 -5.60 16.41
CA ALA A 253 -8.53 -5.66 17.74
C ALA A 253 -8.98 -4.47 18.59
N LYS A 254 -9.18 -4.70 19.90
CA LYS A 254 -9.65 -3.67 20.83
C LYS A 254 -8.58 -2.63 21.19
N SER A 255 -7.31 -3.03 21.20
CA SER A 255 -6.20 -2.26 21.79
C SER A 255 -5.28 -1.55 20.80
N SER A 256 -5.54 -1.68 19.49
CA SER A 256 -4.62 -1.17 18.46
C SER A 256 -5.38 -0.63 17.27
N GLY A 257 -4.89 0.48 16.71
CA GLY A 257 -5.45 1.04 15.48
C GLY A 257 -5.36 0.08 14.27
N PRO A 258 -6.17 0.34 13.22
CA PRO A 258 -6.18 -0.46 12.01
C PRO A 258 -4.85 -0.34 11.28
N SER A 259 -4.16 -1.46 11.06
CA SER A 259 -2.91 -1.50 10.30
C SER A 259 -2.59 -2.89 9.77
N TRP A 260 -1.77 -2.94 8.72
CA TRP A 260 -1.11 -4.17 8.29
C TRP A 260 -0.02 -4.53 9.32
N LYS A 261 -0.40 -5.26 10.38
CA LYS A 261 0.44 -5.40 11.58
C LYS A 261 1.72 -6.19 11.36
N ILE A 262 1.66 -7.23 10.54
CA ILE A 262 2.74 -8.18 10.30
C ILE A 262 3.20 -8.00 8.85
N PRO A 263 4.50 -7.95 8.53
CA PRO A 263 5.02 -7.82 7.17
C PRO A 263 4.81 -9.09 6.32
N ARG A 264 3.55 -9.48 6.10
CA ARG A 264 3.15 -10.65 5.30
C ARG A 264 1.68 -10.61 4.90
N TYR A 265 1.31 -11.31 3.82
CA TYR A 265 -0.06 -11.39 3.30
C TYR A 265 -0.99 -12.28 4.15
N TRP A 266 -1.20 -11.89 5.40
CA TRP A 266 -2.03 -12.64 6.34
C TRP A 266 -3.47 -12.10 6.36
N ILE A 267 -4.45 -13.00 6.18
CA ILE A 267 -5.87 -12.70 6.39
C ILE A 267 -6.27 -13.20 7.79
N PRO A 268 -6.52 -12.29 8.76
CA PRO A 268 -6.95 -12.68 10.08
C PRO A 268 -8.37 -13.29 10.06
N PRO A 269 -8.65 -14.30 10.92
CA PRO A 269 -10.00 -14.85 11.05
C PRO A 269 -11.03 -13.84 11.53
N LEU A 270 -10.62 -12.87 12.37
CA LEU A 270 -11.44 -11.75 12.80
C LEU A 270 -10.82 -10.45 12.31
N ARG A 271 -11.52 -9.76 11.40
CA ARG A 271 -10.96 -8.66 10.61
C ARG A 271 -11.98 -7.58 10.32
N GLU A 272 -11.51 -6.44 9.84
CA GLU A 272 -12.32 -5.30 9.44
C GLU A 272 -12.36 -5.15 7.91
N GLU A 273 -13.56 -5.13 7.34
CA GLU A 273 -13.80 -4.50 6.03
C GLU A 273 -14.06 -3.03 6.29
N ARG A 274 -13.06 -2.18 6.03
CA ARG A 274 -13.16 -0.74 6.31
C ARG A 274 -13.72 0.00 5.11
N ASN A 275 -14.40 1.10 5.39
CA ASN A 275 -14.75 2.09 4.38
C ASN A 275 -13.46 2.66 3.76
N PHE A 276 -13.18 2.24 2.52
CA PHE A 276 -11.94 2.60 1.85
C PHE A 276 -11.90 4.07 1.43
N CYS A 277 -13.04 4.67 1.01
CA CYS A 277 -13.13 6.08 0.67
C CYS A 277 -12.63 6.97 1.82
N ARG A 278 -13.06 6.69 3.06
CA ARG A 278 -12.59 7.42 4.25
C ARG A 278 -11.09 7.25 4.49
N SER A 279 -10.56 6.05 4.25
CA SER A 279 -9.14 5.76 4.42
C SER A 279 -8.28 6.46 3.35
N PHE A 280 -8.78 6.53 2.12
CA PHE A 280 -8.13 7.20 0.99
C PHE A 280 -8.14 8.72 1.15
N ILE A 281 -9.29 9.34 1.48
CA ILE A 281 -9.38 10.79 1.72
C ILE A 281 -8.46 11.23 2.87
N LYS A 282 -8.42 10.49 3.98
CA LYS A 282 -7.48 10.78 5.08
C LYS A 282 -6.02 10.74 4.63
N ARG A 283 -5.68 9.88 3.66
CA ARG A 283 -4.33 9.81 3.11
C ARG A 283 -4.02 11.00 2.23
N ILE A 284 -4.97 11.43 1.39
CA ILE A 284 -4.86 12.65 0.58
C ILE A 284 -4.65 13.87 1.49
N GLU A 285 -5.43 14.01 2.56
CA GLU A 285 -5.30 15.13 3.51
C GLU A 285 -3.90 15.18 4.14
N ARG A 286 -3.35 14.03 4.55
CA ARG A 286 -1.98 13.94 5.07
C ARG A 286 -0.94 14.32 4.02
N LEU A 287 -1.10 13.87 2.79
CA LEU A 287 -0.21 14.22 1.68
C LEU A 287 -0.24 15.73 1.42
N VAL A 288 -1.42 16.34 1.38
CA VAL A 288 -1.58 17.80 1.19
C VAL A 288 -0.90 18.58 2.31
N VAL A 289 -1.12 18.20 3.58
CA VAL A 289 -0.48 18.84 4.74
C VAL A 289 1.04 18.74 4.65
N PHE A 290 1.56 17.55 4.33
CA PHE A 290 2.99 17.36 4.16
C PHE A 290 3.56 18.20 3.01
N LYS A 291 2.93 18.18 1.83
CA LYS A 291 3.39 18.91 0.66
C LYS A 291 3.39 20.42 0.87
N LYS A 292 2.39 20.97 1.56
CA LYS A 292 2.36 22.40 1.95
C LYS A 292 3.54 22.77 2.85
N TRP A 293 3.89 21.91 3.80
CA TRP A 293 5.05 22.11 4.66
C TRP A 293 6.38 21.91 3.92
N TRP A 294 6.42 20.98 2.96
CA TRP A 294 7.63 20.62 2.21
C TRP A 294 8.02 21.63 1.14
N LEU A 295 7.04 22.24 0.47
CA LEU A 295 7.23 23.09 -0.70
C LEU A 295 8.27 24.21 -0.49
N PRO A 296 8.28 24.97 0.62
CA PRO A 296 9.28 26.02 0.85
C PRO A 296 10.72 25.49 1.01
N LEU A 297 10.88 24.24 1.45
CA LEU A 297 12.19 23.62 1.66
C LEU A 297 12.77 23.10 0.35
N ILE A 298 11.92 22.57 -0.54
CA ILE A 298 12.32 21.96 -1.81
C ILE A 298 12.32 22.93 -2.99
N SER A 299 11.71 24.11 -2.88
CA SER A 299 11.54 25.07 -3.99
C SER A 299 12.86 25.46 -4.70
N ASN A 300 13.99 25.43 -3.99
CA ASN A 300 15.31 25.72 -4.53
C ASN A 300 16.07 24.48 -5.04
N TYR A 301 15.41 23.32 -5.09
CA TYR A 301 15.99 22.06 -5.55
C TYR A 301 15.36 21.62 -6.86
N LYS A 302 16.19 21.14 -7.78
CA LYS A 302 15.71 20.36 -8.92
C LYS A 302 15.60 18.89 -8.53
N VAL A 303 14.38 18.38 -8.45
CA VAL A 303 14.11 16.96 -8.18
C VAL A 303 13.85 16.23 -9.50
N THR A 304 14.59 15.16 -9.75
CA THR A 304 14.44 14.36 -10.96
C THR A 304 14.29 12.89 -10.63
N VAL A 305 13.58 12.15 -11.49
CA VAL A 305 13.43 10.70 -11.37
C VAL A 305 13.69 10.03 -12.71
N ALA A 306 14.40 8.90 -12.69
CA ALA A 306 14.61 8.05 -13.84
C ALA A 306 14.32 6.58 -13.50
N PHE A 307 13.42 5.94 -14.24
CA PHE A 307 13.11 4.50 -14.08
C PHE A 307 14.03 3.60 -14.93
N HIS A 308 14.96 4.22 -15.64
CA HIS A 308 16.03 3.57 -16.39
C HIS A 308 17.34 4.31 -16.08
N MET A 309 18.47 3.60 -16.17
CA MET A 309 19.77 4.14 -15.79
C MET A 309 20.18 5.33 -16.66
N LYS A 310 19.89 6.54 -16.16
CA LYS A 310 20.35 7.82 -16.70
C LYS A 310 20.47 8.81 -15.55
N LEU A 311 21.69 9.04 -15.08
CA LEU A 311 21.97 10.08 -14.09
C LEU A 311 21.90 11.44 -14.79
N PRO A 312 20.95 12.31 -14.44
CA PRO A 312 20.94 13.66 -14.98
C PRO A 312 22.06 14.46 -14.33
N THR A 313 22.83 15.19 -15.12
CA THR A 313 23.75 16.21 -14.61
C THR A 313 22.94 17.46 -14.29
N THR A 314 23.04 17.96 -13.06
CA THR A 314 22.26 19.12 -12.61
C THR A 314 23.17 20.17 -12.00
N SER A 315 23.04 21.41 -12.47
CA SER A 315 23.61 22.59 -11.83
C SER A 315 22.73 23.04 -10.66
N GLY A 316 23.35 23.55 -9.58
CA GLY A 316 22.63 23.99 -8.39
C GLY A 316 22.31 22.84 -7.42
N LYS A 317 21.34 23.06 -6.53
CA LYS A 317 20.91 22.04 -5.57
C LYS A 317 19.96 21.04 -6.23
N PHE A 318 20.19 19.75 -6.03
CA PHE A 318 19.39 18.71 -6.70
C PHE A 318 19.13 17.48 -5.83
N ILE A 319 18.07 16.76 -6.17
CA ILE A 319 17.79 15.40 -5.70
C ILE A 319 17.53 14.54 -6.93
N ASN A 320 18.46 13.65 -7.25
CA ASN A 320 18.36 12.76 -8.39
C ASN A 320 18.00 11.36 -7.89
N ILE A 321 16.88 10.82 -8.36
CA ILE A 321 16.34 9.55 -7.92
C ILE A 321 16.33 8.60 -9.10
N CYS A 322 16.86 7.39 -8.98
CA CYS A 322 16.87 6.45 -10.10
C CYS A 322 16.63 5.01 -9.69
N LYS A 323 15.87 4.29 -10.52
CA LYS A 323 15.79 2.83 -10.43
C LYS A 323 17.10 2.25 -10.97
N ALA A 324 17.90 1.66 -10.10
CA ALA A 324 19.17 1.06 -10.47
C ALA A 324 19.62 0.03 -9.42
N ASP A 325 20.34 -0.99 -9.89
CA ASP A 325 21.15 -1.83 -9.03
C ASP A 325 22.29 -0.99 -8.42
N ALA A 326 22.58 -1.20 -7.13
CA ALA A 326 23.58 -0.46 -6.40
C ALA A 326 25.01 -0.63 -6.97
N LEU A 327 25.36 -1.83 -7.44
CA LEU A 327 26.66 -2.13 -8.06
C LEU A 327 26.79 -1.46 -9.43
N GLU A 328 25.69 -1.36 -10.17
CA GLU A 328 25.68 -0.68 -11.47
C GLU A 328 25.78 0.84 -11.32
N ILE A 329 24.96 1.45 -10.46
CA ILE A 329 24.92 2.91 -10.32
C ILE A 329 26.24 3.48 -9.79
N CYS A 330 26.91 2.75 -8.88
CA CYS A 330 28.18 3.18 -8.30
C CYS A 330 29.27 3.44 -9.34
N LYS A 331 29.20 2.79 -10.52
CA LYS A 331 30.16 3.00 -11.62
C LYS A 331 30.05 4.38 -12.27
N TYR A 332 28.90 5.04 -12.13
CA TYR A 332 28.59 6.31 -12.79
C TYR A 332 28.51 7.50 -11.84
N LEU A 333 28.60 7.26 -10.53
CA LEU A 333 28.54 8.32 -9.53
C LEU A 333 29.84 9.15 -9.55
N PRO A 334 29.75 10.48 -9.42
CA PRO A 334 30.92 11.30 -9.16
C PRO A 334 31.48 11.01 -7.76
N LYS A 335 32.63 11.59 -7.44
CA LYS A 335 33.12 11.63 -6.05
C LYS A 335 32.07 12.33 -5.17
N VAL A 336 31.56 11.61 -4.18
CA VAL A 336 30.59 12.10 -3.19
C VAL A 336 31.26 12.32 -1.83
N ASP A 337 30.65 13.15 -0.99
CA ASP A 337 31.18 13.46 0.36
C ASP A 337 30.75 12.42 1.39
N LEU A 338 29.55 11.85 1.22
CA LEU A 338 28.97 10.85 2.12
C LEU A 338 28.19 9.79 1.34
N VAL A 339 28.38 8.53 1.71
CA VAL A 339 27.54 7.42 1.27
C VAL A 339 26.75 6.90 2.47
N VAL A 340 25.41 6.98 2.39
CA VAL A 340 24.50 6.36 3.34
C VAL A 340 24.24 4.94 2.87
N LEU A 341 25.01 3.98 3.39
CA LEU A 341 24.94 2.58 3.00
C LEU A 341 24.13 1.78 4.02
N ASP A 342 22.96 1.31 3.61
CA ASP A 342 22.06 0.52 4.45
C ASP A 342 21.29 -0.49 3.58
N PRO A 343 21.97 -1.56 3.12
CA PRO A 343 21.34 -2.60 2.32
C PRO A 343 20.38 -3.43 3.18
N PRO A 344 19.40 -4.11 2.58
CA PRO A 344 18.48 -4.98 3.31
C PRO A 344 19.25 -6.03 4.15
N HIS A 345 18.97 -6.09 5.45
CA HIS A 345 19.67 -6.97 6.37
C HIS A 345 19.12 -8.41 6.32
N TYR A 346 19.97 -9.36 5.93
CA TYR A 346 19.83 -10.81 6.20
C TYR A 346 18.45 -11.46 5.91
N GLY A 347 17.66 -10.92 4.97
CA GLY A 347 16.35 -11.49 4.62
C GLY A 347 15.24 -11.31 5.67
N GLU A 348 15.43 -10.46 6.68
CA GLU A 348 14.41 -10.24 7.73
C GLU A 348 13.08 -9.70 7.18
N ILE A 349 13.17 -8.92 6.10
CA ILE A 349 12.02 -8.29 5.43
C ILE A 349 12.11 -8.58 3.94
N ASN A 350 11.09 -9.26 3.41
CA ASN A 350 11.00 -9.54 1.98
C ASN A 350 10.33 -8.37 1.25
N TYR A 351 11.11 -7.37 0.86
CA TYR A 351 10.60 -6.13 0.26
C TYR A 351 9.88 -6.35 -1.07
N PHE A 352 10.39 -7.26 -1.92
CA PHE A 352 9.75 -7.61 -3.18
C PHE A 352 8.31 -8.06 -2.94
N GLU A 353 8.12 -9.04 -2.05
CA GLU A 353 6.80 -9.54 -1.71
C GLU A 353 5.91 -8.43 -1.15
N LEU A 354 6.40 -7.61 -0.23
CA LEU A 354 5.59 -6.55 0.39
C LEU A 354 5.13 -5.45 -0.58
N THR A 355 5.98 -5.11 -1.56
CA THR A 355 5.65 -4.12 -2.58
C THR A 355 4.87 -4.70 -3.75
N TYR A 356 4.81 -6.03 -3.90
CA TYR A 356 4.16 -6.70 -5.04
C TYR A 356 2.72 -6.23 -5.27
N LEU A 357 1.91 -6.19 -4.20
CA LEU A 357 0.53 -5.68 -4.30
C LEU A 357 0.50 -4.22 -4.79
N TRP A 358 1.38 -3.36 -4.28
CA TRP A 358 1.44 -1.97 -4.74
C TRP A 358 1.87 -1.88 -6.19
N GLN A 359 2.89 -2.63 -6.60
CA GLN A 359 3.38 -2.65 -7.96
C GLN A 359 2.30 -3.09 -8.95
N LYS A 360 1.55 -4.15 -8.61
CA LYS A 360 0.44 -4.64 -9.43
C LYS A 360 -0.66 -3.61 -9.64
N TRP A 361 -1.00 -2.84 -8.59
CA TRP A 361 -1.91 -1.71 -8.75
C TRP A 361 -1.28 -0.59 -9.57
N LEU A 362 -0.03 -0.20 -9.29
CA LEU A 362 0.68 0.88 -9.99
C LEU A 362 0.87 0.63 -11.49
N GLU A 363 1.15 -0.62 -11.90
CA GLU A 363 1.13 -1.08 -13.29
C GLU A 363 -0.22 -0.73 -13.95
N GLY A 364 -1.32 -0.94 -13.22
CA GLY A 364 -2.63 -0.40 -13.58
C GLY A 364 -3.24 -1.01 -14.84
N LYS A 365 -4.43 -0.54 -15.22
CA LYS A 365 -5.04 -0.93 -16.50
C LYS A 365 -4.26 -0.34 -17.68
N SER A 366 -3.58 0.79 -17.45
CA SER A 366 -2.80 1.50 -18.46
C SER A 366 -1.44 0.87 -18.74
N ARG A 367 -1.04 -0.18 -17.99
CA ARG A 367 0.25 -0.87 -18.12
C ARG A 367 1.43 0.10 -18.07
N ASP A 368 1.46 0.88 -16.99
CA ASP A 368 2.51 1.85 -16.71
C ASP A 368 3.88 1.15 -16.69
N LYS A 369 4.69 1.44 -17.71
CA LYS A 369 5.97 0.76 -17.99
C LYS A 369 6.95 0.84 -16.82
N ARG A 370 6.79 1.82 -15.93
CA ARG A 370 7.61 1.97 -14.71
C ARG A 370 7.49 0.78 -13.76
N PHE A 371 6.40 0.02 -13.82
CA PHE A 371 6.04 -1.04 -12.87
C PHE A 371 5.85 -2.41 -13.52
N MET A 372 6.19 -2.55 -14.80
CA MET A 372 6.03 -3.82 -15.52
C MET A 372 7.16 -4.82 -15.28
N ASP A 373 8.28 -4.37 -14.73
CA ASP A 373 9.43 -5.21 -14.42
C ASP A 373 9.31 -5.82 -13.02
N TYR A 374 9.20 -7.14 -12.96
CA TYR A 374 9.17 -7.90 -11.71
C TYR A 374 10.44 -8.74 -11.51
N ASP A 375 11.39 -8.70 -12.44
CA ASP A 375 12.57 -9.59 -12.46
C ASP A 375 13.82 -8.90 -11.90
N TYR A 376 13.64 -8.04 -10.90
CA TYR A 376 14.67 -7.16 -10.34
C TYR A 376 15.21 -7.63 -8.99
#